data_AF-A0A382YM84-F1
#
_entry.id   AF-A0A382YM84-F1
#
_cell.length_a   1.000
_cell.length_b   1.000
_cell.length_c   1.000
_cell.angle_alpha   90.00
_cell.angle_beta   90.00
_cell.angle_gamma   90.00
#
_symmetry.space_group_name_H-M   'P 1'
#
loop_
_entity.id
_entity.type
_entity.pdbx_description
1 polymer ?
#
loop_
_entity_poly.entity_id
_entity_poly.type
_entity_poly.pdbx_seq_one_letter_code
_entity_poly.pdbx_strand_id
1 'polypeptide(L)'
;MLGSLEAITYRVLDSTRINMPALSYRKREILKFIVSEHVQTASPVASSTVARSKNLKASPATIRNEMVALEEDGFIHRPHVSAGGVPSDRGYRQFVASLDPEATLHPTTAARIDEELHTVQTYVEEWVNSSSEILAGLTGTLAFTTVPQSAPAPVKSVELLRLKEMLLVVILVLQEASIYKQIIKLESPLTNSDIEHARNRLSEAIVDVPV
;
A
#
# COMPACT_ATOMS: atom_id res chain seq x y z
N MET A 1 1.04 -5.43 29.71
CA MET A 1 -0.14 -5.57 28.83
C MET A 1 0.18 -4.82 27.56
N LEU A 2 0.60 -5.52 26.52
CA LEU A 2 0.91 -4.94 25.22
C LEU A 2 -0.42 -4.65 24.53
N GLY A 3 -0.71 -3.35 24.37
CA GLY A 3 -1.85 -2.88 23.59
C GLY A 3 -1.73 -3.40 22.16
N SER A 4 -2.85 -3.88 21.65
CA SER A 4 -3.01 -4.39 20.29
C SER A 4 -2.46 -3.39 19.28
N LEU A 5 -1.46 -3.83 18.49
CA LEU A 5 -1.11 -3.20 17.23
C LEU A 5 -2.32 -3.40 16.29
N GLU A 6 -3.28 -2.49 16.31
CA GLU A 6 -4.20 -2.37 15.18
C GLU A 6 -3.36 -1.97 13.98
N ALA A 7 -3.17 -2.92 13.07
CA ALA A 7 -2.51 -2.69 11.80
C ALA A 7 -3.19 -1.51 11.11
N ILE A 8 -2.40 -0.49 10.78
CA ILE A 8 -2.83 0.65 9.97
C ILE A 8 -3.33 0.08 8.66
N THR A 9 -4.65 -0.11 8.56
CA THR A 9 -5.27 -0.75 7.41
C THR A 9 -5.28 0.30 6.30
N TYR A 10 -4.29 0.22 5.41
CA TYR A 10 -4.28 1.00 4.18
C TYR A 10 -5.57 0.67 3.44
N ARG A 11 -6.40 1.68 3.25
CA ARG A 11 -7.66 1.64 2.50
C ARG A 11 -7.39 1.57 0.98
N VAL A 12 -6.46 0.72 0.55
CA VAL A 12 -6.09 0.61 -0.86
C VAL A 12 -7.06 -0.30 -1.61
N LEU A 13 -7.76 -1.21 -0.95
CA LEU A 13 -8.87 -1.96 -1.54
C LEU A 13 -9.91 -2.24 -0.45
N ASP A 14 -10.92 -1.39 -0.34
CA ASP A 14 -12.13 -1.72 0.42
C ASP A 14 -12.88 -2.85 -0.31
N SER A 15 -12.43 -4.09 -0.07
CA SER A 15 -13.00 -5.32 -0.63
C SER A 15 -14.43 -5.56 -0.14
N THR A 16 -14.89 -4.85 0.89
CA THR A 16 -16.22 -5.00 1.48
C THR A 16 -17.34 -4.35 0.65
N ARG A 17 -17.01 -3.57 -0.39
CA ARG A 17 -18.01 -2.88 -1.23
C ARG A 17 -18.28 -3.49 -2.60
N ILE A 18 -17.59 -4.56 -2.99
CA ILE A 18 -17.87 -5.19 -4.28
C ILE A 18 -18.84 -6.36 -4.07
N ASN A 19 -20.14 -6.09 -4.25
CA ASN A 19 -21.15 -7.14 -4.40
C ASN A 19 -20.88 -7.90 -5.73
N MET A 20 -19.95 -8.86 -5.70
CA MET A 20 -19.64 -9.71 -6.84
C MET A 20 -20.55 -10.93 -6.84
N PRO A 21 -21.19 -11.27 -7.98
CA PRO A 21 -21.99 -12.48 -8.06
C PRO A 21 -21.12 -13.70 -7.79
N ALA A 22 -21.62 -14.59 -6.94
CA ALA A 22 -20.92 -15.81 -6.59
C ALA A 22 -20.73 -16.69 -7.82
N LEU A 23 -19.50 -16.76 -8.33
CA LEU A 23 -19.14 -17.71 -9.38
C LEU A 23 -19.15 -19.13 -8.83
N SER A 24 -19.67 -20.06 -9.64
CA SER A 24 -19.48 -21.49 -9.39
C SER A 24 -18.00 -21.82 -9.30
N TYR A 25 -17.65 -22.89 -8.57
CA TYR A 25 -16.26 -23.32 -8.44
C TYR A 25 -15.57 -23.46 -9.80
N ARG A 26 -16.24 -24.06 -10.80
CA ARG A 26 -15.67 -24.24 -12.14
C ARG A 26 -15.45 -22.92 -12.86
N LYS A 27 -16.44 -22.02 -12.87
CA LYS A 27 -16.31 -20.69 -13.49
C LYS A 27 -15.15 -19.91 -12.88
N ARG A 28 -15.00 -19.99 -11.55
CA ARG A 28 -13.90 -19.35 -10.82
C ARG A 28 -12.54 -19.90 -11.22
N GLU A 29 -12.39 -21.22 -11.30
CA GLU A 29 -11.13 -21.87 -11.70
C GLU A 29 -10.80 -21.62 -13.18
N ILE A 30 -11.80 -21.57 -14.05
CA ILE A 30 -11.63 -21.16 -15.46
C ILE A 30 -11.16 -19.70 -15.54
N LEU A 31 -11.81 -18.79 -14.82
CA LEU A 31 -11.43 -17.37 -14.81
C LEU A 31 -10.02 -17.18 -14.27
N LYS A 32 -9.66 -17.88 -13.18
CA LYS A 32 -8.28 -17.89 -12.65
C LYS A 32 -7.28 -18.34 -13.69
N PHE A 33 -7.55 -19.45 -14.38
CA PHE A 33 -6.68 -19.94 -15.44
C PHE A 33 -6.51 -18.91 -16.55
N ILE A 34 -7.61 -18.33 -17.05
CA ILE A 34 -7.58 -17.32 -18.11
C ILE A 34 -6.76 -16.10 -17.69
N VAL A 35 -6.98 -15.58 -16.48
CA VAL A 35 -6.22 -14.43 -15.97
C VAL A 35 -4.73 -14.76 -15.83
N SER A 36 -4.38 -15.90 -15.22
CA SER A 36 -2.99 -16.30 -15.02
C SER A 36 -2.23 -16.52 -16.33
N GLU A 37 -2.87 -17.14 -17.32
CA GLU A 37 -2.28 -17.37 -18.65
C GLU A 37 -2.15 -16.05 -19.42
N HIS A 38 -3.16 -15.19 -19.36
CA HIS A 38 -3.15 -13.91 -20.07
C HIS A 38 -2.10 -12.94 -19.50
N VAL A 39 -1.91 -12.89 -18.18
CA VAL A 39 -0.85 -12.08 -17.55
C VAL A 39 0.54 -12.51 -18.01
N GLN A 40 0.75 -13.80 -18.27
CA GLN A 40 2.04 -14.33 -18.73
C GLN A 40 2.27 -14.14 -20.23
N THR A 41 1.22 -14.25 -21.05
CA THR A 41 1.34 -14.36 -22.52
C THR A 41 0.85 -13.14 -23.28
N ALA A 42 0.14 -12.23 -22.61
CA ALA A 42 -0.59 -11.10 -23.21
C ALA A 42 -1.51 -11.50 -24.38
N SER A 43 -1.95 -12.77 -24.42
CA SER A 43 -2.66 -13.36 -25.57
C SER A 43 -4.05 -13.86 -25.17
N PRO A 44 -5.07 -13.81 -26.06
CA PRO A 44 -6.38 -14.39 -25.78
C PRO A 44 -6.28 -15.89 -25.47
N VAL A 45 -6.96 -16.34 -24.40
CA VAL A 45 -6.81 -17.72 -23.89
C VAL A 45 -7.91 -18.63 -24.45
N ALA A 46 -7.54 -19.60 -25.29
CA ALA A 46 -8.50 -20.51 -25.91
C ALA A 46 -9.07 -21.55 -24.93
N SER A 47 -10.32 -21.99 -25.15
CA SER A 47 -10.95 -23.03 -24.32
C SER A 47 -10.19 -24.36 -24.35
N SER A 48 -9.51 -24.67 -25.46
CA SER A 48 -8.63 -25.84 -25.59
C SER A 48 -7.39 -25.73 -24.69
N THR A 49 -6.85 -24.54 -24.47
CA THR A 49 -5.75 -24.28 -23.54
C THR A 49 -6.22 -24.49 -22.10
N VAL A 50 -7.36 -23.91 -21.74
CA VAL A 50 -7.97 -24.07 -20.41
C VAL A 50 -8.28 -25.55 -20.12
N ALA A 51 -8.78 -26.31 -21.11
CA ALA A 51 -9.10 -27.72 -20.96
C ALA A 51 -7.87 -28.62 -20.70
N ARG A 52 -6.64 -28.13 -20.93
CA ARG A 52 -5.41 -28.85 -20.56
C ARG A 52 -5.06 -28.70 -19.08
N SER A 53 -5.74 -27.81 -18.36
CA SER A 53 -5.55 -27.64 -16.92
C SER A 53 -5.92 -28.92 -16.16
N LYS A 54 -4.99 -29.45 -15.37
CA LYS A 54 -5.22 -30.64 -14.54
C LYS A 54 -6.30 -30.43 -13.47
N ASN A 55 -6.55 -29.17 -13.09
CA ASN A 55 -7.52 -28.81 -12.06
C ASN A 55 -8.97 -28.82 -12.58
N LEU A 56 -9.15 -28.74 -13.90
CA LEU A 56 -10.46 -28.65 -14.55
C LEU A 56 -10.81 -29.99 -15.20
N LYS A 57 -11.57 -30.83 -14.49
CA LYS A 57 -12.10 -32.09 -15.02
C LYS A 57 -13.34 -31.85 -15.90
N ALA A 58 -13.17 -31.23 -17.07
CA ALA A 58 -14.27 -30.94 -18.00
C ALA A 58 -13.83 -31.05 -19.48
N SER A 59 -14.79 -31.37 -20.36
CA SER A 59 -14.52 -31.43 -21.80
C SER A 59 -14.30 -30.04 -22.41
N PRO A 60 -13.59 -29.92 -23.55
CA PRO A 60 -13.42 -28.64 -24.25
C PRO A 60 -14.75 -27.94 -24.58
N ALA A 61 -15.81 -28.70 -24.87
CA ALA A 61 -17.15 -28.16 -25.11
C ALA A 61 -17.76 -27.54 -23.85
N THR A 62 -17.64 -28.22 -22.71
CA THR A 62 -18.08 -27.70 -21.41
C THR A 62 -17.33 -26.42 -21.04
N ILE A 63 -16.00 -26.39 -21.22
CA ILE A 63 -15.19 -25.19 -20.96
C ILE A 63 -15.62 -24.04 -21.88
N ARG A 64 -15.87 -24.30 -23.17
CA ARG A 64 -16.35 -23.27 -24.11
C ARG A 64 -17.67 -22.65 -23.65
N ASN A 65 -18.61 -23.46 -23.15
CA ASN A 65 -19.89 -22.98 -22.64
C ASN A 65 -19.72 -22.14 -21.36
N GLU A 66 -18.87 -22.59 -20.43
CA GLU A 66 -18.57 -21.82 -19.21
C GLU A 66 -17.88 -20.50 -19.53
N MET A 67 -17.01 -20.46 -20.55
CA MET A 67 -16.42 -19.23 -21.05
C MET A 67 -17.45 -18.31 -21.74
N VAL A 68 -18.50 -18.84 -22.36
CA VAL A 68 -19.60 -18.00 -22.89
C VAL A 68 -20.35 -17.37 -21.72
N ALA A 69 -20.66 -18.15 -20.68
CA ALA A 69 -21.32 -17.63 -19.50
C ALA A 69 -20.46 -16.59 -18.76
N LEU A 70 -19.13 -16.78 -18.68
CA LEU A 70 -18.21 -15.77 -18.12
C LEU A 70 -18.18 -14.47 -18.94
N GLU A 71 -18.39 -14.55 -20.25
CA GLU A 71 -18.49 -13.39 -21.14
C GLU A 71 -19.82 -12.65 -20.95
N GLU A 72 -20.93 -13.39 -20.88
CA GLU A 72 -22.26 -12.84 -20.55
C GLU A 72 -22.28 -12.20 -19.15
N ASP A 73 -21.59 -12.80 -18.18
CA ASP A 73 -21.41 -12.28 -16.82
C ASP A 73 -20.43 -11.07 -16.79
N GLY A 74 -19.76 -10.75 -17.90
CA GLY A 74 -18.86 -9.60 -18.06
C GLY A 74 -17.47 -9.75 -17.43
N PHE A 75 -17.03 -10.98 -17.10
CA PHE A 75 -15.70 -11.25 -16.53
C PHE A 75 -14.62 -11.41 -17.61
N ILE A 76 -14.99 -11.81 -18.81
CA ILE A 76 -14.09 -11.87 -19.97
C ILE A 76 -14.78 -11.23 -21.18
N HIS A 77 -14.01 -10.92 -22.21
CA HIS A 77 -14.54 -10.59 -23.54
C HIS A 77 -13.76 -11.34 -24.61
N ARG A 78 -14.34 -11.50 -25.81
CA ARG A 78 -13.64 -12.07 -26.96
C ARG A 78 -13.53 -11.03 -28.07
N PRO A 79 -12.30 -10.74 -28.58
CA PRO A 79 -12.14 -9.84 -29.72
C PRO A 79 -12.93 -10.29 -30.97
N HIS A 80 -13.01 -11.60 -31.17
CA HIS A 80 -13.82 -12.25 -32.22
C HIS A 80 -14.42 -13.55 -31.67
N VAL A 81 -15.49 -14.06 -32.30
CA VAL A 81 -16.22 -15.26 -31.85
C VAL A 81 -15.35 -16.53 -31.77
N SER A 82 -14.30 -16.59 -32.59
CA SER A 82 -13.30 -17.67 -32.58
C SER A 82 -12.11 -17.41 -31.66
N ALA A 83 -11.95 -16.19 -31.14
CA ALA A 83 -10.85 -15.82 -30.28
C ALA A 83 -11.01 -16.41 -28.87
N GLY A 84 -9.88 -16.58 -28.18
CA GLY A 84 -9.87 -16.93 -26.76
C GLY A 84 -10.48 -15.82 -25.89
N GLY A 85 -10.67 -16.12 -24.61
CA GLY A 85 -11.11 -15.15 -23.62
C GLY A 85 -9.98 -14.20 -23.23
N VAL A 86 -10.29 -12.91 -23.16
CA VAL A 86 -9.44 -11.86 -22.58
C VAL A 86 -10.12 -11.39 -21.28
N PRO A 87 -9.43 -11.35 -20.13
CA PRO A 87 -10.03 -10.85 -18.90
C PRO A 87 -10.47 -9.39 -19.03
N SER A 88 -11.67 -9.07 -18.54
CA SER A 88 -12.07 -7.68 -18.32
C SER A 88 -11.52 -7.16 -16.98
N ASP A 89 -11.63 -5.86 -16.72
CA ASP A 89 -11.31 -5.29 -15.40
C ASP A 89 -12.07 -5.99 -14.27
N ARG A 90 -13.32 -6.41 -14.53
CA ARG A 90 -14.12 -7.17 -13.58
C ARG A 90 -13.57 -8.57 -13.37
N GLY A 91 -13.10 -9.21 -14.45
CA GLY A 91 -12.38 -10.48 -14.40
C GLY A 91 -11.13 -10.41 -13.50
N TYR A 92 -10.30 -9.39 -13.70
CA TYR A 92 -9.13 -9.14 -12.86
C TYR A 92 -9.50 -8.88 -11.39
N ARG A 93 -10.51 -8.05 -11.13
CA ARG A 93 -10.98 -7.79 -9.75
C ARG A 93 -11.47 -9.05 -9.06
N GLN A 94 -12.23 -9.89 -9.76
CA GLN A 94 -12.72 -11.18 -9.24
C GLN A 94 -11.58 -12.16 -8.98
N PHE A 95 -10.55 -12.16 -9.85
CA PHE A 95 -9.34 -12.96 -9.65
C PHE A 95 -8.60 -12.53 -8.40
N VAL A 96 -8.30 -11.25 -8.24
CA VAL A 96 -7.61 -10.68 -7.06
C VAL A 96 -8.39 -10.98 -5.78
N ALA A 97 -9.72 -10.80 -5.79
CA ALA A 97 -10.59 -11.12 -4.65
C ALA A 97 -10.65 -12.62 -4.30
N SER A 98 -10.16 -13.50 -5.19
CA SER A 98 -10.10 -14.95 -4.97
C SER A 98 -8.72 -15.45 -4.53
N LEU A 99 -7.73 -14.56 -4.46
CA LEU A 99 -6.42 -14.84 -3.91
C LEU A 99 -6.53 -15.00 -2.39
N ASP A 100 -5.64 -15.81 -1.82
CA ASP A 100 -5.56 -16.01 -0.37
C ASP A 100 -5.05 -14.71 0.28
N PRO A 101 -5.85 -14.03 1.14
CA PRO A 101 -5.41 -12.83 1.81
C PRO A 101 -4.28 -13.09 2.82
N GLU A 102 -4.13 -14.33 3.28
CA GLU A 102 -3.09 -14.75 4.24
C GLU A 102 -1.85 -15.33 3.53
N ALA A 103 -1.75 -15.19 2.20
CA ALA A 103 -0.58 -15.64 1.47
C ALA A 103 0.68 -14.90 1.96
N THR A 104 1.64 -15.67 2.47
CA THR A 104 2.92 -15.14 2.94
C THR A 104 4.00 -15.23 1.86
N LEU A 105 4.98 -14.32 1.94
CA LEU A 105 6.16 -14.37 1.10
C LEU A 105 6.98 -15.63 1.39
N HIS A 106 7.70 -16.11 0.38
CA HIS A 106 8.67 -17.18 0.59
C HIS A 106 9.71 -16.74 1.63
N PRO A 107 10.11 -17.61 2.60
CA PRO A 107 10.97 -17.20 3.72
C PRO A 107 12.28 -16.53 3.31
N THR A 108 12.88 -16.97 2.21
CA THR A 108 14.11 -16.37 1.67
C THR A 108 13.88 -14.95 1.14
N THR A 109 12.73 -14.69 0.54
CA THR A 109 12.35 -13.37 0.04
C THR A 109 12.09 -12.44 1.22
N ALA A 110 11.35 -12.92 2.23
CA ALA A 110 11.09 -12.16 3.45
C ALA A 110 12.40 -11.77 4.15
N ALA A 111 13.30 -12.74 4.38
CA ALA A 111 14.59 -12.49 5.02
C ALA A 111 15.46 -11.46 4.26
N ARG A 112 15.45 -11.49 2.91
CA ARG A 112 16.18 -10.51 2.10
C ARG A 112 15.61 -9.09 2.25
N ILE A 113 14.28 -8.97 2.27
CA ILE A 113 13.61 -7.68 2.49
C ILE A 113 13.96 -7.15 3.88
N ASP A 114 13.93 -7.99 4.91
CA ASP A 114 14.28 -7.61 6.27
C ASP A 114 15.73 -7.12 6.37
N GLU A 115 16.68 -7.80 5.72
CA GLU A 115 18.10 -7.41 5.68
C GLU A 115 18.32 -6.06 4.97
N GLU A 116 17.70 -5.88 3.80
CA GLU A 116 17.79 -4.63 3.02
C GLU A 116 17.22 -3.45 3.80
N LEU A 117 16.08 -3.63 4.49
CA LEU A 117 15.47 -2.60 5.32
C LEU A 117 16.25 -2.32 6.62
N HIS A 118 16.87 -3.33 7.24
CA HIS A 118 17.67 -3.14 8.47
C HIS A 118 18.93 -2.30 8.27
N THR A 119 19.42 -2.19 7.04
CA THR A 119 20.57 -1.37 6.69
C THR A 119 20.24 0.14 6.74
N VAL A 120 18.95 0.49 6.73
CA VAL A 120 18.45 1.87 6.73
C VAL A 120 18.17 2.32 8.18
N GLN A 121 19.12 3.02 8.82
CA GLN A 121 19.05 3.25 10.28
C GLN A 121 18.73 4.67 10.73
N THR A 122 18.69 5.67 9.84
CA THR A 122 18.81 7.07 10.30
C THR A 122 17.58 7.94 10.03
N TYR A 123 16.90 7.81 8.88
CA TYR A 123 15.80 8.71 8.51
C TYR A 123 14.63 8.00 7.81
N VAL A 124 13.39 8.47 8.07
CA VAL A 124 12.16 7.92 7.47
C VAL A 124 12.17 8.02 5.94
N GLU A 125 12.79 9.07 5.41
CA GLU A 125 12.96 9.30 3.99
C GLU A 125 13.78 8.20 3.30
N GLU A 126 14.81 7.68 3.98
CA GLU A 126 15.62 6.58 3.46
C GLU A 126 14.81 5.27 3.41
N TRP A 127 13.95 5.03 4.41
CA TRP A 127 13.04 3.88 4.43
C TRP A 127 12.05 3.92 3.27
N VAL A 128 11.49 5.11 2.99
CA VAL A 128 10.56 5.33 1.89
C VAL A 128 11.23 5.02 0.56
N ASN A 129 12.45 5.51 0.33
CA ASN A 129 13.18 5.26 -0.92
C ASN A 129 13.53 3.77 -1.09
N SER A 130 14.13 3.15 -0.06
CA SER A 130 14.50 1.73 -0.09
C SER A 130 13.28 0.84 -0.34
N SER A 131 12.14 1.12 0.30
CA SER A 131 10.91 0.36 0.11
C SER A 131 10.43 0.35 -1.35
N SER A 132 10.54 1.49 -2.06
CA SER A 132 10.21 1.57 -3.49
C SER A 132 11.18 0.75 -4.35
N GLU A 133 12.49 0.82 -4.07
CA GLU A 133 13.50 0.07 -4.81
C GLU A 133 13.32 -1.45 -4.66
N ILE A 134 13.10 -1.91 -3.43
CA ILE A 134 12.82 -3.33 -3.12
C ILE A 134 11.57 -3.79 -3.85
N LEU A 135 10.47 -3.03 -3.77
CA LEU A 135 9.21 -3.38 -4.41
C LEU A 135 9.32 -3.41 -5.94
N ALA A 136 10.02 -2.44 -6.53
CA ALA A 136 10.29 -2.41 -7.96
C ALA A 136 11.13 -3.63 -8.38
N GLY A 137 12.18 -3.96 -7.63
CA GLY A 137 13.04 -5.11 -7.89
C GLY A 137 12.32 -6.46 -7.77
N LEU A 138 11.37 -6.59 -6.84
CA LEU A 138 10.58 -7.80 -6.66
C LEU A 138 9.51 -8.01 -7.73
N THR A 139 8.87 -6.92 -8.15
CA THR A 139 7.73 -6.99 -9.08
C THR A 139 8.12 -6.83 -10.54
N GLY A 140 9.29 -6.26 -10.83
CA GLY A 140 9.68 -5.85 -12.17
C GLY A 140 8.81 -4.70 -12.72
N THR A 141 8.16 -3.93 -11.84
CA THR A 141 7.25 -2.84 -12.20
C THR A 141 7.67 -1.51 -11.56
N LEU A 142 7.03 -0.42 -11.97
CA LEU A 142 7.19 0.87 -11.32
C LEU A 142 6.59 0.80 -9.90
N ALA A 143 7.42 1.12 -8.90
CA ALA A 143 6.97 1.29 -7.53
C ALA A 143 7.16 2.74 -7.10
N PHE A 144 6.26 3.20 -6.24
CA PHE A 144 6.37 4.49 -5.55
C PHE A 144 5.89 4.32 -4.11
N THR A 145 6.46 5.13 -3.23
CA THR A 145 6.16 5.14 -1.81
C THR A 145 5.81 6.55 -1.40
N THR A 146 4.98 6.67 -0.37
CA THR A 146 4.65 7.95 0.24
C THR A 146 5.05 7.89 1.69
N VAL A 147 5.54 9.00 2.23
CA VAL A 147 5.66 9.14 3.67
C VAL A 147 4.24 9.11 4.24
N PRO A 148 3.96 8.26 5.24
CA PRO A 148 2.64 8.25 5.86
C PRO A 148 2.33 9.66 6.38
N GLN A 149 1.23 10.23 5.90
CA GLN A 149 0.69 11.46 6.45
C GLN A 149 -0.10 11.10 7.71
N SER A 150 0.56 11.05 8.86
CA SER A 150 -0.17 11.11 10.12
C SER A 150 -0.85 12.47 10.22
N ALA A 151 -2.10 12.49 10.69
CA ALA A 151 -2.66 13.73 11.20
C ALA A 151 -1.65 14.28 12.22
N PRO A 152 -1.25 15.57 12.15
CA PRO A 152 -0.23 16.10 13.03
C PRO A 152 -0.68 15.85 14.48
N ALA A 153 0.09 15.02 15.18
CA ALA A 153 -0.19 14.68 16.56
C ALA A 153 -0.22 15.98 17.39
N PRO A 154 -1.11 16.10 18.40
CA PRO A 154 -1.16 17.29 19.23
C PRO A 154 0.21 17.61 19.81
N VAL A 155 0.56 18.90 19.82
CA VAL A 155 1.80 19.36 20.45
C VAL A 155 1.65 19.18 21.95
N LYS A 156 2.54 18.41 22.56
CA LYS A 156 2.60 18.18 24.00
C LYS A 156 3.37 19.30 24.73
N SER A 157 4.46 19.77 24.12
CA SER A 157 5.22 20.89 24.66
C SER A 157 6.06 21.57 23.58
N VAL A 158 6.42 22.83 23.84
CA VAL A 158 7.40 23.58 23.05
C VAL A 158 8.51 24.11 23.95
N GLU A 159 9.74 23.97 23.48
CA GLU A 159 10.94 24.51 24.13
C GLU A 159 11.67 25.45 23.17
N LEU A 160 12.15 26.57 23.70
CA LEU A 160 12.94 27.55 22.98
C LEU A 160 14.33 27.62 23.62
N LEU A 161 15.35 27.13 22.91
CA LEU A 161 16.72 27.07 23.43
C LEU A 161 17.63 27.99 22.62
N ARG A 162 18.31 28.91 23.30
CA ARG A 162 19.33 29.76 22.69
C ARG A 162 20.61 28.95 22.49
N LEU A 163 21.03 28.76 21.25
CA LEU A 163 22.32 28.12 20.94
C LEU A 163 23.47 29.13 20.94
N LYS A 164 23.22 30.30 20.33
CA LYS A 164 24.15 31.43 20.24
C LYS A 164 23.35 32.73 20.28
N GLU A 165 24.05 33.85 20.37
CA GLU A 165 23.44 35.19 20.43
C GLU A 165 22.35 35.43 19.37
N MET A 166 22.56 34.91 18.14
CA MET A 166 21.65 35.08 17.00
C MET A 166 21.01 33.77 16.52
N LEU A 167 21.09 32.68 17.30
CA LEU A 167 20.54 31.37 16.92
C LEU A 167 19.66 30.81 18.02
N LEU A 168 18.40 30.56 17.67
CA LEU A 168 17.40 29.92 18.52
C LEU A 168 17.02 28.56 17.93
N VAL A 169 16.87 27.54 18.76
CA VAL A 169 16.24 26.27 18.38
C VAL A 169 14.84 26.25 18.95
N VAL A 170 13.87 25.98 18.09
CA VAL A 170 12.51 25.61 18.48
C VAL A 170 12.46 24.08 18.50
N ILE A 171 12.05 23.52 19.63
CA ILE A 171 11.80 22.09 19.78
C ILE A 171 10.32 21.89 20.07
N LEU A 172 9.62 21.14 19.23
CA LEU A 172 8.26 20.70 19.46
C LEU A 172 8.27 19.22 19.84
N VAL A 173 7.63 18.89 20.95
CA VAL A 173 7.42 17.50 21.39
C VAL A 173 5.97 17.15 21.13
N LEU A 174 5.71 16.09 20.37
CA LEU A 174 4.35 15.63 20.08
C LEU A 174 3.95 14.47 21.00
N GLN A 175 2.65 14.21 21.14
CA GLN A 175 2.13 13.14 22.00
C GLN A 175 2.62 11.73 21.60
N GLU A 176 2.96 11.51 20.33
CA GLU A 176 3.50 10.24 19.79
C GLU A 176 5.03 10.12 19.89
N ALA A 177 5.66 10.84 20.82
CA ALA A 177 7.12 10.86 21.05
C ALA A 177 7.99 11.33 19.85
N SER A 178 7.36 11.92 18.83
CA SER A 178 8.05 12.58 17.72
C SER A 178 8.51 13.98 18.13
N ILE A 179 9.71 14.37 17.68
CA ILE A 179 10.34 15.66 18.02
C ILE A 179 10.64 16.42 16.73
N TYR A 180 10.09 17.62 16.58
CA TYR A 180 10.46 18.54 15.51
C TYR A 180 11.45 19.58 16.02
N LYS A 181 12.52 19.83 15.26
CA LYS A 181 13.56 20.79 15.61
C LYS A 181 13.80 21.73 14.45
N GLN A 182 13.73 23.03 14.71
CA GLN A 182 14.03 24.05 13.72
C GLN A 182 14.99 25.08 14.29
N ILE A 183 16.06 25.38 13.56
CA ILE A 183 16.98 26.48 13.88
C ILE A 183 16.45 27.75 13.22
N ILE A 184 16.29 28.80 14.03
CA ILE A 184 15.89 30.13 13.60
C ILE A 184 17.10 31.06 13.77
N LYS A 185 17.44 31.78 12.70
CA LYS A 185 18.36 32.91 12.76
C LYS A 185 17.59 34.14 13.19
N LEU A 186 18.04 34.78 14.27
CA LEU A 186 17.44 36.00 14.78
C LEU A 186 18.00 37.21 14.04
N GLU A 187 17.16 38.24 13.83
CA GLU A 187 17.58 39.52 13.24
C GLU A 187 18.24 40.44 14.27
N SER A 188 17.94 40.23 15.55
CA SER A 188 18.53 40.92 16.71
C SER A 188 18.64 39.96 17.90
N PRO A 189 19.59 40.18 18.82
CA PRO A 189 19.68 39.36 20.03
C PRO A 189 18.43 39.53 20.89
N LEU A 190 17.93 38.41 21.44
CA LEU A 190 16.78 38.39 22.35
C LEU A 190 17.25 38.26 23.79
N THR A 191 16.56 38.87 24.75
CA THR A 191 16.81 38.61 26.17
C THR A 191 16.21 37.26 26.59
N ASN A 192 16.61 36.73 27.75
CA ASN A 192 15.97 35.50 28.26
C ASN A 192 14.48 35.73 28.55
N SER A 193 14.09 36.95 28.95
CA SER A 193 12.69 37.31 29.18
C SER A 193 11.89 37.26 27.87
N ASP A 194 12.46 37.72 26.76
CA ASP A 194 11.80 37.70 25.45
C ASP A 194 11.56 36.25 24.99
N ILE A 195 12.56 35.38 25.19
CA ILE A 195 12.45 33.95 24.86
C ILE A 195 11.38 33.28 25.70
N GLU A 196 11.34 33.51 27.01
CA GLU A 196 10.30 32.96 27.89
C GLU A 196 8.90 33.48 27.53
N HIS A 197 8.77 34.77 27.24
CA HIS A 197 7.51 35.33 26.77
C HIS A 197 7.06 34.70 25.45
N ALA A 198 7.96 34.53 24.48
CA ALA A 198 7.66 33.88 23.21
C ALA A 198 7.27 32.41 23.41
N ARG A 199 7.99 31.67 24.27
CA ARG A 199 7.69 30.27 24.62
C ARG A 199 6.29 30.15 25.19
N ASN A 200 5.95 30.98 26.18
CA ASN A 200 4.63 30.93 26.82
C ASN A 200 3.50 31.23 25.82
N ARG A 201 3.66 32.24 24.97
CA ARG A 201 2.66 32.57 23.94
C ARG A 201 2.51 31.48 22.89
N LEU A 202 3.62 30.85 22.50
CA LEU A 202 3.61 29.75 21.54
C LEU A 202 2.94 28.52 22.16
N SER A 203 3.29 28.18 23.41
CA SER A 203 2.65 27.09 24.17
C SER A 203 1.14 27.26 24.24
N GLU A 204 0.65 28.43 24.63
CA GLU A 204 -0.79 28.73 24.72
C GLU A 204 -1.50 28.59 23.37
N ALA A 205 -0.82 28.90 22.27
CA ALA A 205 -1.41 28.89 20.93
C ALA A 205 -1.46 27.50 20.27
N ILE A 206 -0.59 26.57 20.65
CA ILE A 206 -0.40 25.31 19.89
C ILE A 206 -0.45 24.03 20.75
N VAL A 207 -0.23 24.11 22.06
CA VAL A 207 -0.23 22.92 22.93
C VAL A 207 -1.65 22.41 23.12
N ASP A 208 -1.83 21.10 22.95
CA ASP A 208 -3.12 20.40 23.03
C ASP A 208 -4.22 20.94 22.10
N VAL A 209 -3.86 21.76 21.11
CA VAL A 209 -4.79 22.21 20.06
C VAL A 209 -4.94 21.09 19.03
N PRO A 210 -6.13 20.49 18.86
CA PRO A 210 -6.37 19.50 17.82
C PRO A 210 -6.30 20.18 16.44
N VAL A 211 -5.58 19.56 15.51
CA VAL A 211 -5.42 20.04 14.12
C VAL A 211 -6.55 19.51 13.25
#